data_AF-A0A3M3AQV4-F1
#
_entry.id   AF-A0A3M3AQV4-F1
#
_cell.length_a   1.000
_cell.length_b   1.000
_cell.length_c   1.000
_cell.angle_alpha   90.00
_cell.angle_beta   90.00
_cell.angle_gamma   90.00
#
_symmetry.space_group_name_H-M   'P 1'
#
loop_
_entity.id
_entity.type
_entity.pdbx_description
1 polymer ?
#
loop_
_entity_poly.entity_id
_entity_poly.type
_entity_poly.pdbx_seq_one_letter_code
_entity_poly.pdbx_strand_id
1 'polypeptide(L)'
;WVRAERLAQQQQAYEKQQVQRAHMEKYIARFKAQATKARQAQSRIKALERMEELSAAHVDSPFNFVFRESDKISSPLLDLSDARLGYGDKTVLEKVKLQLTPGARIGLLGPNGAGKSTLIKNLAGELEPQSGRLVRGENLTVGYFAQHQLDSLDAKATPLLHLQRLAPTEREQTLRDFLGGFDFRGARLDEPVLNFSGGEKARLALALIAWEKPNLLLLDEP
;
A
#
# COMPACT_ATOMS: atom_id res chain seq x y z
N TRP A 1 12.87 -3.51 -32.24
CA TRP A 1 13.53 -2.23 -32.53
C TRP A 1 12.85 -1.07 -31.79
N VAL A 2 11.60 -0.69 -32.08
CA VAL A 2 10.91 0.45 -31.39
C VAL A 2 10.74 0.32 -29.86
N ARG A 3 10.54 -0.90 -29.33
CA ARG A 3 10.44 -1.12 -27.86
C ARG A 3 11.77 -0.96 -27.12
N ALA A 4 12.88 -1.40 -27.72
CA ALA A 4 14.20 -1.33 -27.10
C ALA A 4 14.71 0.13 -27.02
N GLU A 5 14.40 0.92 -28.05
CA GLU A 5 14.77 2.33 -28.12
C GLU A 5 13.97 3.19 -27.13
N ARG A 6 12.67 2.90 -26.96
CA ARG A 6 11.82 3.54 -25.94
C ARG A 6 12.28 3.21 -24.51
N LEU A 7 12.66 1.95 -24.25
CA LEU A 7 13.20 1.52 -22.97
C LEU A 7 14.56 2.19 -22.67
N ALA A 8 15.44 2.30 -23.66
CA ALA A 8 16.72 2.99 -23.50
C ALA A 8 16.55 4.49 -23.19
N GLN A 9 15.60 5.17 -23.84
CA GLN A 9 15.27 6.57 -23.55
C GLN A 9 14.67 6.75 -22.15
N GLN A 10 13.78 5.85 -21.72
CA GLN A 10 13.23 5.86 -20.36
C GLN A 10 14.30 5.61 -19.31
N GLN A 11 15.20 4.66 -19.53
CA GLN A 11 16.30 4.33 -18.63
C GLN A 11 17.26 5.53 -18.45
N GLN A 12 17.63 6.20 -19.55
CA GLN A 12 18.47 7.40 -19.48
C GLN A 12 17.79 8.57 -18.76
N ALA A 13 16.49 8.75 -18.93
CA ALA A 13 15.74 9.77 -18.22
C ALA A 13 15.68 9.49 -16.71
N TYR A 14 15.46 8.21 -16.35
CA TYR A 14 15.45 7.75 -14.96
C TYR A 14 16.81 7.95 -14.28
N GLU A 15 17.90 7.55 -14.94
CA GLU A 15 19.26 7.74 -14.40
C GLU A 15 19.59 9.22 -14.17
N LYS A 16 19.22 10.09 -15.11
CA LYS A 16 19.37 11.54 -14.94
C LYS A 16 18.57 12.07 -13.76
N GLN A 17 17.35 11.56 -13.56
CA GLN A 17 16.49 11.95 -12.44
C GLN A 17 17.07 11.50 -11.10
N GLN A 18 17.60 10.28 -11.02
CA GLN A 18 18.24 9.75 -9.81
C GLN A 18 19.50 10.52 -9.44
N VAL A 19 20.34 10.87 -10.41
CA VAL A 19 21.53 11.71 -10.19
C VAL A 19 21.13 13.10 -9.66
N GLN A 20 20.08 13.70 -10.21
CA GLN A 20 19.57 14.99 -9.74
C GLN A 20 19.03 14.93 -8.30
N ARG A 21 18.27 13.87 -7.96
CA ARG A 21 17.80 13.62 -6.59
C ARG A 21 18.95 13.52 -5.60
N ALA A 22 19.91 12.62 -5.88
CA ALA A 22 21.06 12.40 -5.00
C ALA A 22 21.88 13.69 -4.78
N HIS A 23 22.00 14.55 -5.80
CA HIS A 23 22.66 15.85 -5.66
C HIS A 23 21.87 16.81 -4.76
N MET A 24 20.54 16.86 -4.90
CA MET A 24 19.68 17.68 -4.04
C MET A 24 19.67 17.20 -2.59
N GLU A 25 19.62 15.90 -2.36
CA GLU A 25 19.69 15.28 -1.02
C GLU A 25 21.01 15.58 -0.32
N LYS A 26 22.16 15.42 -1.01
CA LYS A 26 23.47 15.79 -0.48
C LYS A 26 23.54 17.27 -0.10
N TYR A 27 22.94 18.15 -0.90
CA TYR A 27 22.88 19.57 -0.58
C TYR A 27 22.02 19.85 0.65
N ILE A 28 20.85 19.22 0.75
CA ILE A 28 19.96 19.36 1.91
C ILE A 28 20.70 18.86 3.16
N ALA A 29 21.29 17.67 3.13
CA ALA A 29 22.02 17.10 4.26
C ALA A 29 23.15 18.03 4.75
N ARG A 30 23.90 18.64 3.82
CA ARG A 30 25.02 19.53 4.15
C ARG A 30 24.59 20.88 4.72
N PHE A 31 23.43 21.40 4.32
CA PHE A 31 23.03 22.79 4.57
C PHE A 31 21.73 22.97 5.36
N LYS A 32 21.07 21.88 5.78
CA LYS A 32 19.80 21.90 6.55
C LYS A 32 19.91 22.65 7.89
N ALA A 33 21.09 22.66 8.52
CA ALA A 33 21.34 23.30 9.81
C ALA A 33 21.97 24.70 9.70
N GLN A 34 22.29 25.19 8.50
CA GLN A 34 22.89 26.52 8.32
C GLN A 34 21.80 27.57 8.06
N ALA A 35 21.64 28.51 9.00
CA ALA A 35 20.62 29.56 8.92
C ALA A 35 20.69 30.39 7.62
N THR A 36 21.89 30.65 7.10
CA THR A 36 22.12 31.40 5.86
C THR A 36 21.69 30.65 4.59
N LYS A 37 21.53 29.32 4.67
CA LYS A 37 21.17 28.44 3.53
C LYS A 37 19.79 27.77 3.70
N ALA A 38 19.09 28.04 4.81
CA ALA A 38 17.80 27.44 5.14
C ALA A 38 16.75 27.58 4.03
N ARG A 39 16.62 28.79 3.44
CA ARG A 39 15.68 29.05 2.33
C ARG A 39 15.99 28.22 1.08
N GLN A 40 17.27 28.03 0.77
CA GLN A 40 17.71 27.23 -0.39
C GLN A 40 17.55 25.72 -0.15
N ALA A 41 17.69 25.26 1.11
CA ALA A 41 17.41 23.88 1.48
C ALA A 41 15.90 23.60 1.41
N GLN A 42 15.04 24.48 1.95
CA GLN A 42 13.58 24.36 1.87
C GLN A 42 13.07 24.34 0.42
N SER A 43 13.63 25.16 -0.46
CA SER A 43 13.27 25.14 -1.89
C SER A 43 13.57 23.79 -2.56
N ARG A 44 14.67 23.13 -2.19
CA ARG A 44 15.05 21.81 -2.72
C ARG A 44 14.21 20.70 -2.13
N ILE A 45 13.82 20.78 -0.86
CA ILE A 45 12.85 19.86 -0.23
C ILE A 45 11.54 19.87 -1.03
N LYS A 46 10.97 21.05 -1.28
CA LYS A 46 9.74 21.21 -2.09
C LYS A 46 9.88 20.78 -3.55
N ALA A 47 11.10 20.80 -4.09
CA ALA A 47 11.37 20.31 -5.45
C ALA A 47 11.44 18.79 -5.47
N LEU A 48 12.02 18.18 -4.44
CA LEU A 48 12.08 16.73 -4.26
C LEU A 48 10.67 16.15 -4.08
N GLU A 49 9.84 16.77 -3.24
CA GLU A 49 8.43 16.39 -3.02
C GLU A 49 7.62 16.41 -4.32
N ARG A 50 7.72 17.49 -5.12
CA ARG A 50 7.05 17.57 -6.43
C ARG A 50 7.57 16.56 -7.45
N MET A 51 8.86 16.25 -7.42
CA MET A 51 9.43 15.21 -8.28
C MET A 51 9.00 13.81 -7.84
N GLU A 52 8.76 13.58 -6.55
CA GLU A 52 8.15 12.37 -6.01
C GLU A 52 6.72 12.20 -6.52
N GLU A 53 5.88 13.22 -6.37
CA GLU A 53 4.49 13.23 -6.84
C GLU A 53 4.37 12.94 -8.34
N LEU A 54 5.17 13.62 -9.17
CA LEU A 54 5.15 13.43 -10.63
C LEU A 54 5.68 12.05 -11.05
N SER A 55 6.63 11.48 -10.30
CA SER A 55 7.14 10.13 -10.58
C SER A 55 6.09 9.06 -10.27
N ALA A 56 5.35 9.20 -9.17
CA ALA A 56 4.28 8.27 -8.79
C ALA A 56 3.19 8.14 -9.87
N ALA A 57 2.88 9.23 -10.58
CA ALA A 57 1.91 9.25 -11.66
C ALA A 57 2.36 8.57 -12.97
N HIS A 58 3.65 8.24 -13.12
CA HIS A 58 4.24 7.67 -14.35
C HIS A 58 4.79 6.25 -14.19
N VAL A 59 4.68 5.63 -13.01
CA VAL A 59 5.23 4.29 -12.80
C VAL A 59 4.27 3.22 -13.36
N ASP A 60 4.54 2.77 -14.59
CA ASP A 60 4.36 1.35 -14.91
C ASP A 60 5.21 0.58 -13.89
N SER A 61 4.55 -0.10 -12.93
CA SER A 61 5.22 -0.79 -11.82
C SER A 61 6.20 -1.85 -12.34
N PRO A 62 7.52 -1.71 -12.11
CA PRO A 62 8.50 -2.65 -12.65
C PRO A 62 8.58 -3.98 -11.87
N PHE A 63 7.72 -4.20 -10.87
CA PHE A 63 7.73 -5.42 -10.05
C PHE A 63 6.46 -6.26 -10.26
N ASN A 64 6.66 -7.56 -10.51
CA ASN A 64 5.60 -8.56 -10.56
C ASN A 64 5.38 -9.12 -9.16
N PHE A 65 4.29 -8.72 -8.51
CA PHE A 65 3.82 -9.39 -7.31
C PHE A 65 2.62 -10.27 -7.64
N VAL A 66 2.59 -11.46 -7.03
CA VAL A 66 1.48 -12.40 -7.14
C VAL A 66 0.94 -12.58 -5.73
N PHE A 67 -0.32 -12.24 -5.51
CA PHE A 67 -1.01 -12.68 -4.31
C PHE A 67 -1.11 -14.20 -4.37
N ARG A 68 -0.56 -14.87 -3.35
CA ARG A 68 -0.76 -16.31 -3.22
C ARG A 68 -2.25 -16.54 -3.00
N GLU A 69 -2.84 -17.43 -3.80
CA GLU A 69 -4.24 -17.80 -3.63
C GLU A 69 -4.47 -18.41 -2.24
N SER A 70 -5.58 -18.04 -1.61
CA SER A 70 -6.00 -18.68 -0.37
C SER A 70 -6.33 -20.15 -0.65
N ASP A 71 -5.88 -21.05 0.22
CA ASP A 71 -5.99 -22.49 0.03
C ASP A 71 -7.48 -22.97 0.05
N LYS A 72 -8.40 -22.13 0.56
CA LYS A 72 -9.84 -22.36 0.61
C LYS A 72 -10.62 -21.08 0.30
N ILE A 73 -11.57 -21.16 -0.62
CA ILE A 73 -12.40 -20.01 -1.02
C ILE A 73 -13.87 -20.34 -0.81
N SER A 74 -14.55 -19.50 -0.03
CA SER A 74 -16.01 -19.55 0.12
C SER A 74 -16.69 -18.72 -0.97
N SER A 75 -17.85 -19.15 -1.45
CA SER A 75 -18.70 -18.38 -2.36
C SER A 75 -20.13 -18.32 -1.80
N PRO A 76 -20.68 -17.12 -1.53
CA PRO A 76 -20.03 -15.81 -1.62
C PRO A 76 -18.92 -15.64 -0.56
N LEU A 77 -17.99 -14.70 -0.80
CA LEU A 77 -17.00 -14.28 0.19
C LEU A 77 -17.67 -13.49 1.32
N LEU A 78 -18.60 -12.61 0.95
CA LEU A 78 -19.34 -11.76 1.86
C LEU A 78 -20.70 -11.40 1.24
N ASP A 79 -21.74 -11.40 2.05
CA ASP A 79 -23.09 -10.96 1.67
C ASP A 79 -23.62 -9.99 2.73
N LEU A 80 -23.89 -8.76 2.30
CA LEU A 80 -24.46 -7.68 3.09
C LEU A 80 -25.85 -7.36 2.54
N SER A 81 -26.87 -7.49 3.39
CA SER A 81 -28.27 -7.38 3.01
C SER A 81 -29.02 -6.41 3.93
N ASP A 82 -29.66 -5.41 3.30
CA ASP A 82 -30.51 -4.39 3.94
C ASP A 82 -29.81 -3.70 5.12
N ALA A 83 -28.50 -3.46 4.98
CA ALA A 83 -27.69 -2.98 6.08
C ALA A 83 -27.77 -1.46 6.27
N ARG A 84 -27.74 -1.04 7.53
CA ARG A 84 -27.47 0.35 7.93
C ARG A 84 -26.08 0.44 8.53
N LEU A 85 -25.24 1.32 7.99
CA LEU A 85 -23.87 1.51 8.43
C LEU A 85 -23.71 2.94 8.95
N GLY A 86 -23.08 3.09 10.11
CA GLY A 86 -22.99 4.38 10.79
C GLY A 86 -22.21 4.29 12.08
N TYR A 87 -22.07 5.42 12.78
CA TYR A 87 -21.29 5.54 14.01
C TYR A 87 -22.19 6.03 15.14
N GLY A 88 -22.23 5.29 16.25
CA GLY A 88 -23.16 5.57 17.35
C GLY A 88 -24.59 5.61 16.84
N ASP A 89 -25.25 6.76 17.02
CA ASP A 89 -26.63 6.98 16.57
C ASP A 89 -26.73 7.54 15.14
N LYS A 90 -25.61 7.92 14.52
CA LYS A 90 -25.60 8.52 13.19
C LYS A 90 -25.46 7.46 12.11
N THR A 91 -26.53 7.24 11.35
CA THR A 91 -26.50 6.44 10.13
C THR A 91 -25.85 7.22 8.98
N VAL A 92 -24.94 6.58 8.25
CA VAL A 92 -24.22 7.16 7.09
C VAL A 92 -24.69 6.51 5.79
N LEU A 93 -24.90 5.20 5.79
CA LEU A 93 -25.42 4.43 4.66
C LEU A 93 -26.66 3.67 5.08
N GLU A 94 -27.67 3.66 4.21
CA GLU A 94 -28.93 2.96 4.41
C GLU A 94 -29.20 1.98 3.29
N LYS A 95 -29.88 0.87 3.63
CA LYS A 95 -30.34 -0.16 2.68
C LYS A 95 -29.21 -0.69 1.79
N VAL A 96 -28.02 -0.83 2.36
CA VAL A 96 -26.85 -1.34 1.63
C VAL A 96 -27.09 -2.80 1.28
N LYS A 97 -26.93 -3.13 -0.01
CA LYS A 97 -26.96 -4.48 -0.55
C LYS A 97 -25.71 -4.71 -1.38
N LEU A 98 -24.90 -5.68 -0.98
CA LEU A 98 -23.65 -5.99 -1.63
C LEU A 98 -23.31 -7.46 -1.42
N GLN A 99 -23.06 -8.17 -2.52
CA GLN A 99 -22.53 -9.53 -2.49
C GLN A 99 -21.17 -9.53 -3.18
N LEU A 100 -20.15 -10.04 -2.47
CA LEU A 100 -18.79 -10.18 -2.98
C LEU A 100 -18.54 -11.64 -3.31
N THR A 101 -18.18 -11.90 -4.56
CA THR A 101 -17.84 -13.23 -5.07
C THR A 101 -16.37 -13.29 -5.48
N PRO A 102 -15.73 -14.47 -5.42
CA PRO A 102 -14.36 -14.63 -5.87
C PRO A 102 -14.16 -14.18 -7.33
N GLY A 103 -13.04 -13.52 -7.61
CA GLY A 103 -12.70 -13.01 -8.95
C GLY A 103 -13.35 -11.68 -9.31
N ALA A 104 -14.28 -11.16 -8.49
CA ALA A 104 -14.86 -9.85 -8.70
C ALA A 104 -13.81 -8.73 -8.50
N ARG A 105 -13.87 -7.71 -9.35
CA ARG A 105 -13.13 -6.45 -9.19
C ARG A 105 -14.14 -5.31 -9.16
N ILE A 106 -14.23 -4.62 -8.02
CA ILE A 106 -15.27 -3.61 -7.78
C ILE A 106 -14.61 -2.28 -7.48
N GLY A 107 -15.00 -1.24 -8.21
CA GLY A 107 -14.63 0.15 -7.92
C GLY A 107 -15.74 0.84 -7.14
N LEU A 108 -15.43 1.38 -5.96
CA LEU A 108 -16.38 2.14 -5.15
C LEU A 108 -16.28 3.63 -5.46
N LEU A 109 -17.29 4.17 -6.14
CA LEU A 109 -17.32 5.57 -6.59
C LEU A 109 -18.36 6.39 -5.83
N GLY A 110 -18.05 7.66 -5.61
CA GLY A 110 -18.92 8.60 -4.92
C GLY A 110 -18.16 9.83 -4.43
N PRO A 111 -18.85 10.95 -4.16
CA PRO A 111 -18.22 12.16 -3.65
C PRO A 111 -17.61 11.94 -2.26
N ASN A 112 -16.71 12.83 -1.86
CA ASN A 112 -16.15 12.80 -0.50
C ASN A 112 -17.28 12.95 0.52
N GLY A 113 -17.27 12.11 1.55
CA GLY A 113 -18.34 12.04 2.55
C GLY A 113 -19.54 11.17 2.16
N ALA A 114 -19.57 10.55 0.98
CA ALA A 114 -20.66 9.65 0.57
C ALA A 114 -20.73 8.32 1.34
N GLY A 115 -19.83 8.09 2.32
CA GLY A 115 -19.79 6.86 3.12
C GLY A 115 -18.92 5.74 2.56
N LYS A 116 -18.06 6.01 1.56
CA LYS A 116 -17.15 5.00 0.96
C LYS A 116 -16.29 4.30 2.03
N SER A 117 -15.55 5.07 2.83
CA SER A 117 -14.74 4.53 3.91
C SER A 117 -15.58 3.85 4.99
N THR A 118 -16.83 4.28 5.21
CA THR A 118 -17.76 3.58 6.12
C THR A 118 -18.09 2.17 5.60
N LEU A 119 -18.34 2.02 4.29
CA LEU A 119 -18.54 0.71 3.68
C LEU A 119 -17.27 -0.13 3.76
N ILE A 120 -16.11 0.43 3.40
CA ILE A 120 -14.83 -0.28 3.44
C ILE A 120 -14.53 -0.80 4.86
N LYS A 121 -14.69 0.04 5.89
CA LYS A 121 -14.51 -0.37 7.29
C LYS A 121 -15.46 -1.49 7.71
N ASN A 122 -16.69 -1.49 7.22
CA ASN A 122 -17.62 -2.59 7.49
C ASN A 122 -17.17 -3.90 6.85
N LEU A 123 -16.73 -3.84 5.58
CA LEU A 123 -16.19 -4.99 4.87
C LEU A 123 -14.88 -5.50 5.49
N ALA A 124 -14.04 -4.60 6.02
CA ALA A 124 -12.81 -4.92 6.74
C ALA A 124 -13.06 -5.52 8.13
N GLY A 125 -14.30 -5.48 8.64
CA GLY A 125 -14.66 -5.94 9.99
C GLY A 125 -14.34 -4.94 11.10
N GLU A 126 -13.92 -3.71 10.76
CA GLU A 126 -13.67 -2.62 11.71
C GLU A 126 -14.97 -1.91 12.15
N LEU A 127 -16.07 -2.12 11.42
CA LEU A 127 -17.37 -1.51 11.70
C LEU A 127 -18.49 -2.54 11.55
N GLU A 128 -19.19 -2.88 12.62
CA GLU A 128 -20.37 -3.74 12.53
C GLU A 128 -21.61 -2.96 12.04
N PRO A 129 -22.54 -3.60 11.32
CA PRO A 129 -23.75 -2.94 10.85
C PRO A 129 -24.67 -2.60 12.03
N GLN A 130 -25.27 -1.41 12.01
CA GLN A 130 -26.28 -0.99 13.00
C GLN A 130 -27.57 -1.82 12.89
N SER A 131 -27.89 -2.28 11.68
CA SER A 131 -28.95 -3.24 11.41
C SER A 131 -28.74 -3.93 10.06
N GLY A 132 -29.55 -4.93 9.76
CA GLY A 132 -29.45 -5.74 8.54
C GLY A 132 -28.70 -7.04 8.80
N ARG A 133 -28.24 -7.70 7.74
CA ARG A 133 -27.54 -8.97 7.83
C ARG A 133 -26.21 -8.88 7.11
N LEU A 134 -25.13 -9.23 7.81
CA LEU A 134 -23.80 -9.42 7.24
C LEU A 134 -23.39 -10.88 7.43
N VAL A 135 -23.24 -11.61 6.32
CA VAL A 135 -22.76 -13.00 6.30
C VAL A 135 -21.36 -13.00 5.70
N ARG A 136 -20.39 -13.53 6.45
CA ARG A 136 -19.02 -13.74 5.98
C ARG A 136 -18.86 -15.20 5.62
N GLY A 137 -18.18 -15.49 4.51
CA GLY A 137 -17.82 -16.85 4.14
C GLY A 137 -16.92 -17.48 5.19
N GLU A 138 -17.05 -18.79 5.40
CA GLU A 138 -16.31 -19.54 6.43
C GLU A 138 -14.79 -19.32 6.36
N ASN A 139 -14.24 -19.22 5.16
CA ASN A 139 -12.81 -19.04 4.93
C ASN A 139 -12.44 -17.59 4.58
N LEU A 140 -13.27 -16.59 4.89
CA LEU A 140 -12.99 -15.19 4.54
C LEU A 140 -11.72 -14.70 5.25
N THR A 141 -10.76 -14.21 4.47
CA THR A 141 -9.55 -13.54 4.96
C THR A 141 -9.42 -12.22 4.24
N VAL A 142 -9.56 -11.13 4.99
CA VAL A 142 -9.59 -9.76 4.43
C VAL A 142 -8.20 -9.15 4.55
N GLY A 143 -7.62 -8.79 3.42
CA GLY A 143 -6.44 -7.93 3.35
C GLY A 143 -6.91 -6.51 3.11
N TYR A 144 -6.63 -5.60 4.04
CA TYR A 144 -7.02 -4.21 3.91
C TYR A 144 -5.77 -3.35 3.70
N PHE A 145 -5.72 -2.57 2.63
CA PHE A 145 -4.67 -1.59 2.36
C PHE A 145 -5.29 -0.20 2.40
N ALA A 146 -4.85 0.61 3.36
CA ALA A 146 -5.25 2.00 3.50
C ALA A 146 -4.04 2.85 3.87
N GLN A 147 -4.09 4.15 3.57
CA GLN A 147 -2.97 5.07 3.81
C GLN A 147 -2.48 5.06 5.27
N HIS A 148 -3.37 4.90 6.24
CA HIS A 148 -3.02 4.79 7.67
C HIS A 148 -2.19 3.54 8.02
N GLN A 149 -2.21 2.47 7.20
CA GLN A 149 -1.31 1.32 7.43
C GLN A 149 0.15 1.64 7.10
N LEU A 150 0.43 2.67 6.31
CA LEU A 150 1.81 3.12 6.12
C LEU A 150 2.39 3.65 7.44
N ASP A 151 1.53 4.23 8.28
CA ASP A 151 1.89 4.76 9.59
C ASP A 151 2.05 3.65 10.65
N SER A 152 1.49 2.45 10.42
CA SER A 152 1.62 1.31 11.34
C SER A 152 2.91 0.51 11.17
N LEU A 153 3.68 0.77 10.09
CA LEU A 153 5.00 0.18 9.91
C LEU A 153 5.96 0.64 11.01
N ASP A 154 6.68 -0.30 11.62
CA ASP A 154 7.74 0.01 12.58
C ASP A 154 8.91 0.65 11.84
N ALA A 155 9.02 1.98 11.92
CA ALA A 155 10.04 2.75 11.23
C ALA A 155 11.47 2.28 11.56
N LYS A 156 11.70 1.67 12.72
CA LYS A 156 13.04 1.18 13.11
C LYS A 156 13.32 -0.25 12.65
N ALA A 157 12.28 -1.00 12.27
CA ALA A 157 12.43 -2.36 11.77
C ALA A 157 12.76 -2.37 10.28
N THR A 158 13.39 -3.45 9.85
CA THR A 158 13.69 -3.73 8.42
C THR A 158 12.52 -4.49 7.78
N PRO A 159 12.41 -4.54 6.44
CA PRO A 159 11.42 -5.39 5.77
C PRO A 159 11.44 -6.84 6.23
N LEU A 160 12.65 -7.40 6.37
CA LEU A 160 12.83 -8.76 6.83
C LEU A 160 12.30 -8.95 8.26
N LEU A 161 12.59 -8.01 9.16
CA LEU A 161 12.13 -8.08 10.54
C LEU A 161 10.60 -7.98 10.64
N HIS A 162 9.96 -7.14 9.82
CA HIS A 162 8.49 -7.10 9.75
C HIS A 162 7.91 -8.47 9.39
N LEU A 163 8.45 -9.11 8.36
CA LEU A 163 7.96 -10.40 7.90
C LEU A 163 8.30 -11.54 8.87
N GLN A 164 9.48 -11.49 9.52
CA GLN A 164 9.85 -12.44 10.58
C GLN A 164 8.92 -12.36 11.79
N ARG A 165 8.47 -11.16 12.17
CA ARG A 165 7.47 -10.99 13.23
C ARG A 165 6.11 -11.57 12.84
N LEU A 166 5.72 -11.43 11.57
CA LEU A 166 4.48 -12.00 11.03
C LEU A 166 4.55 -13.53 10.88
N ALA A 167 5.73 -14.08 10.57
CA ALA A 167 5.94 -15.49 10.31
C ALA A 167 7.20 -16.02 11.03
N PRO A 168 7.18 -16.13 12.37
CA PRO A 168 8.36 -16.45 13.17
C PRO A 168 8.88 -17.88 12.98
N THR A 169 8.03 -18.78 12.47
CA THR A 169 8.37 -20.19 12.22
C THR A 169 8.97 -20.42 10.83
N GLU A 170 8.94 -19.41 9.96
CA GLU A 170 9.37 -19.53 8.58
C GLU A 170 10.88 -19.33 8.44
N ARG A 171 11.47 -20.03 7.46
CA ARG A 171 12.91 -19.91 7.21
C ARG A 171 13.20 -18.53 6.65
N GLU A 172 14.26 -17.88 7.15
CA GLU A 172 14.67 -16.55 6.71
C GLU A 172 14.82 -16.44 5.19
N GLN A 173 15.42 -17.46 4.54
CA GLN A 173 15.54 -17.47 3.07
C GLN A 173 14.19 -17.40 2.36
N THR A 174 13.17 -18.11 2.86
CA THR A 174 11.81 -18.04 2.30
C THR A 174 11.23 -16.63 2.38
N LEU A 175 11.51 -15.92 3.49
CA LEU A 175 11.07 -14.54 3.70
C LEU A 175 11.78 -13.57 2.75
N ARG A 176 13.10 -13.74 2.58
CA ARG A 176 13.91 -12.95 1.64
C ARG A 176 13.46 -13.16 0.20
N ASP A 177 13.18 -14.41 -0.19
CA ASP A 177 12.71 -14.74 -1.54
C ASP A 177 11.35 -14.08 -1.84
N PHE A 178 10.44 -14.11 -0.87
CA PHE A 178 9.13 -13.45 -0.98
C PHE A 178 9.26 -11.92 -1.11
N LEU A 179 10.02 -11.29 -0.21
CA LEU A 179 10.28 -9.85 -0.24
C LEU A 179 11.00 -9.42 -1.52
N GLY A 180 11.83 -10.29 -2.10
CA GLY A 180 12.48 -10.08 -3.39
C GLY A 180 11.51 -9.98 -4.59
N GLY A 181 10.30 -10.54 -4.47
CA GLY A 181 9.20 -10.36 -5.43
C GLY A 181 8.55 -8.98 -5.33
N PHE A 182 8.64 -8.34 -4.16
CA PHE A 182 8.26 -6.95 -3.92
C PHE A 182 9.46 -5.99 -4.05
N ASP A 183 10.50 -6.38 -4.79
CA ASP A 183 11.69 -5.56 -5.05
C ASP A 183 12.46 -5.09 -3.80
N PHE A 184 12.38 -5.85 -2.69
CA PHE A 184 13.27 -5.67 -1.55
C PHE A 184 14.42 -6.68 -1.66
N ARG A 185 15.60 -6.22 -2.08
CA ARG A 185 16.78 -7.05 -2.34
C ARG A 185 18.05 -6.45 -1.75
N GLY A 186 19.04 -7.32 -1.50
CA GLY A 186 20.35 -6.91 -0.97
C GLY A 186 20.20 -6.07 0.30
N ALA A 187 20.92 -4.95 0.37
CA ALA A 187 20.92 -4.06 1.53
C ALA A 187 19.53 -3.52 1.92
N ARG A 188 18.58 -3.41 0.97
CA ARG A 188 17.23 -2.91 1.28
C ARG A 188 16.42 -3.84 2.20
N LEU A 189 16.76 -5.14 2.27
CA LEU A 189 16.11 -6.07 3.19
C LEU A 189 16.48 -5.81 4.65
N ASP A 190 17.66 -5.24 4.85
CA ASP A 190 18.30 -5.06 6.15
C ASP A 190 18.35 -3.57 6.57
N GLU A 191 17.71 -2.68 5.79
CA GLU A 191 17.63 -1.26 6.06
C GLU A 191 16.32 -0.89 6.79
N PRO A 192 16.37 -0.02 7.83
CA PRO A 192 15.18 0.43 8.53
C PRO A 192 14.19 1.19 7.65
N VAL A 193 12.89 0.95 7.86
CA VAL A 193 11.78 1.58 7.11
C VAL A 193 11.75 3.10 7.22
N LEU A 194 12.38 3.71 8.25
CA LEU A 194 12.48 5.17 8.38
C LEU A 194 13.19 5.83 7.18
N ASN A 195 14.06 5.09 6.49
CA ASN A 195 14.79 5.57 5.30
C ASN A 195 14.02 5.35 3.99
N PHE A 196 12.83 4.75 4.04
CA PHE A 196 12.06 4.40 2.85
C PHE A 196 11.22 5.59 2.38
N SER A 197 11.13 5.73 1.06
CA SER A 197 10.15 6.59 0.39
C SER A 197 8.71 6.12 0.67
N GLY A 198 7.72 6.97 0.40
CA GLY A 198 6.30 6.61 0.53
C GLY A 198 5.92 5.38 -0.32
N GLY A 199 6.44 5.30 -1.55
CA GLY A 199 6.21 4.14 -2.44
C GLY A 199 6.86 2.84 -1.95
N GLU A 200 8.03 2.91 -1.32
CA GLU A 200 8.67 1.75 -0.68
C GLU A 200 7.88 1.29 0.56
N LYS A 201 7.36 2.23 1.36
CA LYS A 201 6.46 1.90 2.48
C LYS A 201 5.17 1.24 2.00
N ALA A 202 4.55 1.79 0.96
CA ALA A 202 3.35 1.23 0.34
C ALA A 202 3.57 -0.19 -0.17
N ARG A 203 4.68 -0.41 -0.86
CA ARG A 203 5.04 -1.74 -1.34
C ARG A 203 5.33 -2.72 -0.21
N LEU A 204 5.97 -2.28 0.88
CA LEU A 204 6.19 -3.12 2.05
C LEU A 204 4.87 -3.49 2.73
N ALA A 205 3.99 -2.51 2.98
CA ALA A 205 2.67 -2.77 3.56
C ALA A 205 1.86 -3.75 2.68
N LEU A 206 1.89 -3.58 1.36
CA LEU A 206 1.28 -4.52 0.43
C LEU A 206 1.90 -5.93 0.49
N ALA A 207 3.22 -6.02 0.66
CA ALA A 207 3.91 -7.30 0.84
C ALA A 207 3.47 -8.03 2.12
N LEU A 208 3.31 -7.30 3.23
CA LEU A 208 2.83 -7.85 4.49
C LEU A 208 1.40 -8.38 4.36
N ILE A 209 0.50 -7.62 3.71
CA ILE A 209 -0.87 -8.07 3.43
C ILE A 209 -0.87 -9.30 2.52
N ALA A 210 -0.07 -9.28 1.45
CA ALA A 210 -0.01 -10.39 0.50
C ALA A 210 0.51 -11.68 1.13
N TRP A 211 1.34 -11.58 2.17
CA TRP A 211 1.85 -12.73 2.91
C TRP A 211 0.74 -13.51 3.62
N GLU A 212 -0.28 -12.81 4.14
CA GLU A 212 -1.42 -13.42 4.83
C GLU A 212 -2.39 -14.17 3.90
N LYS A 213 -2.12 -14.15 2.58
CA LYS A 213 -2.94 -14.80 1.54
C LYS A 213 -4.44 -14.43 1.61
N PRO A 214 -4.80 -13.14 1.62
CA PRO A 214 -6.19 -12.73 1.69
C PRO A 214 -6.96 -13.17 0.44
N ASN A 215 -8.23 -13.52 0.62
CA ASN A 215 -9.16 -13.81 -0.48
C ASN A 215 -10.17 -12.68 -0.74
N LEU A 216 -10.14 -11.62 0.07
CA LEU A 216 -10.74 -10.33 -0.21
C LEU A 216 -9.69 -9.22 0.01
N LEU A 217 -9.31 -8.52 -1.04
CA LEU A 217 -8.40 -7.36 -0.96
C LEU A 217 -9.23 -6.07 -1.03
N LEU A 218 -9.16 -5.26 0.02
CA LEU A 218 -9.77 -3.94 0.10
C LEU A 218 -8.68 -2.89 -0.05
N LEU A 219 -8.87 -1.95 -0.97
CA LEU A 219 -7.91 -0.88 -1.25
C LEU A 219 -8.63 0.46 -1.07
N ASP A 220 -8.29 1.22 -0.03
CA ASP A 220 -8.77 2.59 0.17
C ASP A 220 -7.65 3.58 -0.20
N GLU A 221 -7.88 4.34 -1.26
CA GLU A 221 -6.90 5.26 -1.89
C GLU A 221 -5.51 4.61 -2.17
N PRO A 222 -5.44 3.51 -2.93
CA PRO A 222 -4.18 2.82 -3.26
C PRO A 222 -3.26 3.56 -4.23
#